data_AF-B7HM90-F1
#
_entry.id   AF-B7HM90-F1
#
_cell.length_a   1.000
_cell.length_b   1.000
_cell.length_c   1.000
_cell.angle_alpha   90.00
_cell.angle_beta   90.00
_cell.angle_gamma   90.00
#
_symmetry.space_group_name_H-M   'P 1'
#
loop_
_entity.id
_entity.type
_entity.pdbx_description
1 polymer ?
#
loop_
_entity_poly.entity_id
_entity_poly.type
_entity_poly.pdbx_seq_one_letter_code
_entity_poly.pdbx_strand_id
1 'polypeptide(L)' 'MCVSCRNTGIIRKETYPGVIETNGCNCEVAKQQQAENDKRWQAWLIKFESMKQELERSKQQKAS' A
#
# COMPACT_ATOMS: atom_id res chain seq x y z
N MET A 1 11.91 15.50 -11.41
CA MET A 1 10.69 15.64 -10.58
C MET A 1 9.48 15.66 -11.51
N CYS A 2 8.51 14.77 -11.32
CA CYS A 2 7.29 14.77 -12.15
C CYS A 2 6.42 15.98 -11.82
N VAL A 3 6.08 16.81 -12.82
CA VAL A 3 5.31 18.06 -12.61
C VAL A 3 3.90 17.77 -12.10
N SER A 4 3.25 16.73 -12.61
CA SER A 4 1.85 16.41 -12.28
C SER A 4 1.66 15.87 -10.87
N CYS A 5 2.58 15.03 -10.37
CA CYS A 5 2.45 14.39 -9.07
C CYS A 5 3.47 14.85 -8.03
N ARG A 6 4.43 15.70 -8.39
CA ARG A 6 5.52 16.16 -7.50
C ARG A 6 6.24 14.99 -6.80
N ASN A 7 6.49 13.90 -7.54
CA ASN A 7 7.08 12.64 -7.08
C ASN A 7 6.28 11.86 -6.00
N THR A 8 5.04 12.25 -5.70
CA THR A 8 4.18 11.52 -4.74
C THR A 8 3.50 10.29 -5.35
N GLY A 9 3.51 10.16 -6.67
CA GLY A 9 2.75 9.14 -7.39
C GLY A 9 1.24 9.43 -7.47
N ILE A 10 0.74 10.49 -6.84
CA ILE A 10 -0.68 10.86 -6.79
C ILE A 10 -0.89 12.19 -7.51
N ILE A 11 -1.90 12.25 -8.37
CA ILE A 11 -2.36 13.47 -9.05
C ILE A 11 -3.67 13.88 -8.40
N ARG A 12 -3.76 15.14 -7.98
CA ARG A 12 -5.00 15.75 -7.48
C ARG A 12 -5.37 16.91 -8.38
N LYS A 13 -6.59 16.88 -8.94
CA LYS A 13 -7.09 17.91 -9.83
C LYS A 13 -8.51 18.28 -9.41
N GLU A 14 -8.74 19.57 -9.12
CA GLU A 14 -10.08 20.07 -8.91
C GLU A 14 -10.83 20.14 -10.25
N THR A 15 -11.98 19.47 -10.35
CA THR A 15 -12.81 19.42 -11.57
C THR A 15 -14.02 20.34 -11.48
N TYR A 16 -14.55 20.53 -10.27
CA TYR A 16 -15.57 21.51 -9.90
C TYR A 16 -15.24 22.08 -8.52
N PRO A 17 -15.80 23.23 -8.12
CA PRO A 17 -15.57 23.79 -6.78
C PRO A 17 -15.85 22.76 -5.69
N GLY A 18 -14.81 22.37 -4.96
CA GLY A 18 -14.88 21.36 -3.89
C GLY A 18 -14.85 19.90 -4.34
N VAL A 19 -14.75 19.61 -5.64
CA VAL A 19 -14.66 18.25 -6.20
C VAL A 19 -13.24 18.01 -6.72
N ILE A 20 -12.48 17.16 -6.02
CA ILE A 20 -11.11 16.81 -6.37
C ILE A 20 -11.07 15.39 -6.92
N GLU A 21 -10.71 15.27 -8.19
CA GLU A 21 -10.35 14.02 -8.81
C GLU A 21 -8.94 13.60 -8.34
N THR A 22 -8.83 12.39 -7.81
CA THR A 22 -7.56 11.82 -7.33
C THR A 22 -7.21 10.59 -8.15
N ASN A 23 -6.12 10.66 -8.91
CA ASN A 23 -5.66 9.61 -9.82
C ASN A 23 -4.21 9.20 -9.53
N GLY A 24 -3.84 7.99 -9.94
CA GLY A 24 -2.45 7.54 -9.95
C GLY A 24 -1.64 8.21 -11.07
N CYS A 25 -0.36 8.47 -10.81
CA CYS A 25 0.58 8.93 -11.82
C CYS A 25 1.29 7.76 -12.48
N ASN A 26 1.52 7.83 -13.80
CA ASN A 26 2.23 6.80 -14.56
C ASN A 26 3.70 7.16 -14.85
N CYS A 27 4.27 8.11 -14.12
CA CYS A 27 5.69 8.46 -14.26
C CYS A 27 6.60 7.35 -13.71
N GLU A 28 7.87 7.34 -14.13
CA GLU A 28 8.81 6.28 -13.76
C GLU A 28 8.99 6.13 -12.25
N VAL A 29 9.10 7.25 -11.54
CA VAL A 29 9.20 7.26 -10.06
C VAL A 29 7.96 6.64 -9.41
N ALA A 30 6.76 6.93 -9.93
CA ALA A 30 5.52 6.38 -9.40
C ALA A 30 5.42 4.86 -9.66
N LYS A 31 5.85 4.39 -10.83
CA LYS A 31 5.91 2.95 -11.15
C LYS A 31 6.87 2.20 -10.23
N GLN A 32 8.04 2.77 -9.97
CA GLN A 32 9.02 2.20 -9.05
C GLN A 32 8.47 2.13 -7.61
N GLN A 33 7.84 3.20 -7.14
CA GLN A 33 7.17 3.24 -5.84
C GLN A 33 6.05 2.19 -5.75
N GLN A 34 5.24 2.03 -6.80
CA GLN A 34 4.19 1.00 -6.84
C GLN A 34 4.80 -0.40 -6.71
N ALA A 35 5.82 -0.72 -7.52
CA ALA A 35 6.48 -2.03 -7.47
C ALA A 35 7.13 -2.31 -6.10
N GLU A 36 7.71 -1.30 -5.45
CA GLU A 36 8.25 -1.45 -4.10
C GLU A 36 7.15 -1.67 -3.05
N ASN A 37 6.06 -0.91 -3.14
CA ASN A 37 4.91 -1.07 -2.25
C ASN A 37 4.27 -2.45 -2.40
N ASP A 38 4.15 -2.95 -3.63
CA ASP A 38 3.62 -4.30 -3.89
C ASP A 38 4.52 -5.37 -3.24
N LYS A 39 5.85 -5.23 -3.33
CA LYS A 39 6.79 -6.14 -2.64
C LYS A 39 6.61 -6.09 -1.13
N ARG A 40 6.50 -4.89 -0.55
CA ARG A 40 6.27 -4.70 0.90
C ARG A 40 4.93 -5.29 1.33
N TRP A 41 3.89 -5.14 0.51
CA TRP A 41 2.57 -5.71 0.76
C TRP A 41 2.60 -7.24 0.78
N GLN A 42 3.23 -7.88 -0.20
CA GLN A 42 3.37 -9.33 -0.23
C GLN A 42 4.16 -9.86 0.98
N ALA A 43 5.26 -9.19 1.36
CA ALA A 43 6.02 -9.54 2.55
C ALA A 43 5.19 -9.41 3.84
N TRP A 44 4.36 -8.36 3.93
CA TRP A 44 3.45 -8.16 5.05
C TRP A 44 2.40 -9.26 5.14
N LEU A 45 1.80 -9.67 4.02
CA LEU A 45 0.81 -10.76 3.99
C LEU A 45 1.38 -12.09 4.51
N ILE A 46 2.61 -12.45 4.09
CA ILE A 46 3.30 -13.65 4.58
C ILE A 46 3.50 -13.57 6.10
N LYS A 47 4.02 -12.43 6.58
CA LYS A 47 4.24 -12.21 8.02
C LYS A 47 2.93 -12.29 8.80
N PHE A 48 1.89 -11.66 8.30
CA PHE A 48 0.57 -11.64 8.92
C PHE A 48 -0.01 -13.05 9.06
N GLU A 49 0.11 -13.90 8.04
CA GLU A 49 -0.37 -15.28 8.11
C GLU A 49 0.44 -16.11 9.13
N SER A 50 1.76 -15.92 9.21
CA SER A 50 2.58 -16.55 10.27
C SER A 50 2.12 -16.13 11.67
N MET A 51 1.84 -14.85 11.88
CA MET A 51 1.35 -14.32 13.16
C MET A 51 -0.02 -14.92 13.54
N LYS A 52 -0.90 -15.13 12.57
CA LYS A 52 -2.18 -15.82 12.82
C LYS A 52 -1.97 -17.26 13.29
N GLN A 53 -1.08 -18.00 12.64
CA GLN A 53 -0.78 -19.38 13.04
C GLN A 53 -0.16 -19.46 14.45
N GLU A 54 0.75 -18.54 14.78
CA GLU A 54 1.32 -18.43 16.13
C GLU A 54 0.25 -18.15 17.17
N LEU A 55 -0.66 -17.23 16.88
CA LEU A 55 -1.77 -16.90 17.77
C LEU A 55 -2.66 -18.13 18.03
N GLU A 56 -3.01 -18.89 16.99
CA GLU A 56 -3.81 -20.10 17.16
C GLU A 56 -3.10 -21.19 17.97
N ARG A 57 -1.79 -21.42 17.74
CA ARG A 57 -0.99 -22.33 18.57
C ARG A 57 -0.96 -21.91 20.04
N SER A 58 -0.84 -20.61 20.30
CA SER A 58 -0.81 -20.08 21.67
C SER A 58 -2.15 -20.26 22.41
N LYS A 59 -3.28 -20.19 21.69
CA LYS A 59 -4.61 -20.46 22.26
C LYS A 59 -4.78 -21.94 22.61
N GLN A 60 -4.34 -22.83 21.72
CA GLN A 60 -4.41 -24.28 21.95
C GLN A 60 -3.57 -24.70 23.16
N GLN A 61 -2.35 -24.17 23.30
CA GLN A 61 -1.48 -24.46 24.45
C GLN A 61 -2.06 -23.98 25.79
N LYS A 62 -2.85 -22.90 25.81
CA LYS A 62 -3.53 -22.42 27.03
C LYS A 62 -4.77 -23.23 27.42
N ALA A 63 -5.28 -24.06 26.51
CA ALA A 63 -6.46 -24.90 26.73
C ALA A 63 -6.12 -26.33 27.16
N SER A 64 -4.84 -26.73 27.07
CA SER A 64 -4.31 -28.03 27.55
C SER A 64 -3.74 -27.91 28.96
#